data_AF-A0A3D5UM33-F1
#
_entry.id   AF-A0A3D5UM33-F1
#
_cell.length_a   1.000
_cell.length_b   1.000
_cell.length_c   1.000
_cell.angle_alpha   90.00
_cell.angle_beta   90.00
_cell.angle_gamma   90.00
#
_symmetry.space_group_name_H-M   'P 1'
#
loop_
_entity.id
_entity.type
_entity.pdbx_description
1 polymer ?
#
loop_
_entity_poly.entity_id
_entity_poly.type
_entity_poly.pdbx_seq_one_letter_code
_entity_poly.pdbx_strand_id
1 'polypeptide(L)'
;AFTLSPRQVIEKYEKRAPGLDYRLHGVKRAIDAGFQVRLCFDPILYFDGWQGCYEELMEEVFSAVDPKTIRDVSGGVFRVARDFLKTYRKNNPESEIAYYPYDLRQGEYTYEKRVEDFIKERIRDQLLTYLPHEKIYLWGD
;
A
#
# COMPACT_ATOMS: atom_id res chain seq x y z
N ALA A 1 13.76 0.26 -2.20
CA ALA A 1 12.46 0.06 -1.55
C ALA A 1 11.54 -0.66 -2.55
N PHE A 2 10.59 -1.46 -2.08
CA PHE A 2 9.70 -2.24 -2.94
C PHE A 2 8.24 -1.97 -2.57
N THR A 3 7.43 -1.58 -3.55
CA THR A 3 5.98 -1.39 -3.35
C THR A 3 5.26 -2.72 -3.42
N LEU A 4 4.52 -3.06 -2.38
CA LEU A 4 3.75 -4.28 -2.25
C LEU A 4 2.27 -3.91 -2.07
N SER A 5 1.43 -4.61 -2.82
CA SER A 5 -0.01 -4.37 -2.88
C SER A 5 -0.74 -5.72 -2.83
N PRO A 6 -1.96 -5.79 -2.30
CA PRO A 6 -2.75 -7.02 -2.34
C PRO A 6 -2.96 -7.48 -3.78
N ARG A 7 -3.09 -8.79 -4.01
CA ARG A 7 -3.24 -9.37 -5.36
C ARG A 7 -4.43 -8.74 -6.11
N GLN A 8 -5.52 -8.49 -5.40
CA GLN A 8 -6.75 -7.84 -5.88
C GLN A 8 -6.47 -6.41 -6.39
N VAL A 9 -5.60 -5.66 -5.69
CA VAL A 9 -5.18 -4.31 -6.10
C VAL A 9 -4.29 -4.37 -7.33
N ILE A 10 -3.34 -5.31 -7.35
CA ILE A 10 -2.44 -5.50 -8.49
C ILE A 10 -3.24 -5.82 -9.76
N GLU A 11 -4.14 -6.79 -9.68
CA GLU A 11 -4.97 -7.24 -10.81
C GLU A 11 -5.84 -6.11 -11.36
N LYS A 12 -6.47 -5.34 -10.47
CA LYS A 12 -7.43 -4.30 -10.87
C LYS A 12 -6.75 -3.02 -11.36
N TYR A 13 -5.69 -2.57 -10.67
CA TYR A 13 -5.17 -1.20 -10.81
C TYR A 13 -3.73 -1.11 -11.30
N GLU A 14 -2.90 -2.14 -11.12
CA GLU A 14 -1.47 -2.09 -11.46
C GLU A 14 -1.18 -2.88 -12.74
N LYS A 15 -2.05 -2.73 -13.74
CA LYS A 15 -1.91 -3.39 -15.04
C LYS A 15 -0.50 -3.14 -15.60
N ARG A 16 0.18 -4.22 -16.02
CA ARG A 16 1.56 -4.24 -16.55
C ARG A 16 2.68 -4.15 -15.51
N ALA A 17 2.38 -4.00 -14.22
CA ALA A 17 3.36 -4.17 -13.16
C ALA A 17 3.56 -5.66 -12.84
N PRO A 18 4.74 -6.08 -12.30
CA PRO A 18 4.93 -7.44 -11.83
C PRO A 18 3.94 -7.81 -10.71
N GLY A 19 3.51 -9.07 -10.67
CA GLY A 19 2.70 -9.60 -9.57
C GLY A 19 3.47 -9.70 -8.24
N LEU A 20 2.74 -9.98 -7.15
CA LEU A 20 3.31 -10.03 -5.80
C LEU A 20 4.51 -10.99 -5.70
N ASP A 21 4.41 -12.19 -6.28
CA ASP A 21 5.47 -13.20 -6.25
C ASP A 21 6.81 -12.69 -6.82
N TYR A 22 6.75 -11.98 -7.95
CA TYR A 22 7.94 -11.38 -8.57
C TYR A 22 8.53 -10.25 -7.72
N ARG A 23 7.69 -9.47 -7.04
CA ARG A 23 8.15 -8.42 -6.13
C ARG A 23 8.82 -9.00 -4.90
N LEU A 24 8.24 -10.04 -4.30
CA LEU A 24 8.82 -10.77 -3.17
C LEU A 24 10.15 -11.42 -3.56
N HIS A 25 10.25 -11.99 -4.76
CA HIS A 25 11.51 -12.50 -5.28
C HIS A 25 12.57 -11.38 -5.39
N GLY A 26 12.18 -10.20 -5.87
CA GLY A 26 13.06 -9.02 -5.91
C GLY A 26 13.52 -8.56 -4.52
N VAL A 27 12.61 -8.56 -3.53
CA VAL A 27 12.91 -8.26 -2.13
C VAL A 27 13.96 -9.22 -1.59
N LYS A 28 13.75 -10.54 -1.74
CA LYS A 28 14.69 -11.58 -1.29
C LYS A 28 16.07 -11.39 -1.89
N ARG A 29 16.14 -11.23 -3.22
CA ARG A 29 17.42 -11.01 -3.93
C ARG A 29 18.17 -9.77 -3.44
N ALA A 30 17.45 -8.69 -3.10
CA ALA A 30 18.07 -7.50 -2.55
C ALA A 30 18.64 -7.75 -1.15
N ILE A 31 17.91 -8.47 -0.30
CA ILE A 31 18.36 -8.86 1.04
C ILE A 31 19.59 -9.77 0.95
N ASP A 32 19.55 -10.79 0.10
CA ASP A 32 20.66 -11.75 -0.09
C ASP A 32 21.93 -11.07 -0.61
N ALA A 33 21.77 -9.99 -1.39
CA ALA A 33 22.88 -9.16 -1.86
C ALA A 33 23.38 -8.13 -0.82
N GLY A 34 22.84 -8.13 0.40
CA GLY A 34 23.25 -7.26 1.50
C GLY A 34 22.63 -5.86 1.48
N PHE A 35 21.62 -5.61 0.64
CA PHE A 35 20.94 -4.32 0.63
C PHE A 35 19.97 -4.18 1.79
N GLN A 36 19.90 -2.99 2.37
CA GLN A 36 18.85 -2.64 3.32
C GLN A 36 17.53 -2.39 2.59
N VAL A 37 16.53 -3.23 2.85
CA VAL A 37 15.23 -3.18 2.16
C VAL A 37 14.18 -2.45 3.00
N ARG A 38 13.49 -1.51 2.35
CA ARG A 38 12.21 -0.94 2.81
C ARG A 38 11.06 -1.55 2.01
N LEU A 39 9.99 -1.94 2.70
CA LEU A 39 8.73 -2.32 2.07
C LEU A 39 7.77 -1.12 2.08
N CYS A 40 7.07 -0.92 0.97
CA CYS A 40 6.15 0.20 0.78
C CYS A 40 4.72 -0.30 0.54
N PHE A 41 3.77 0.09 1.38
CA PHE A 41 2.33 -0.09 1.18
C PHE A 41 1.73 1.27 0.81
N ASP A 42 1.95 1.70 -0.43
CA ASP A 42 1.51 3.02 -0.91
C ASP A 42 1.09 2.91 -2.39
N PRO A 43 -0.19 3.13 -2.71
CA PRO A 43 -1.27 3.52 -1.80
C PRO A 43 -1.93 2.33 -1.07
N ILE A 44 -2.42 2.58 0.15
CA ILE A 44 -3.40 1.73 0.82
C ILE A 44 -4.79 2.10 0.30
N LEU A 45 -5.49 1.09 -0.23
CA LEU A 45 -6.80 1.26 -0.87
C LEU A 45 -7.93 0.76 0.03
N TYR A 46 -9.02 1.53 0.07
CA TYR A 46 -10.23 1.21 0.81
C TYR A 46 -11.32 0.76 -0.17
N PHE A 47 -11.67 -0.51 -0.09
CA PHE A 47 -12.66 -1.18 -0.92
C PHE A 47 -13.30 -2.30 -0.09
N ASP A 48 -14.37 -2.92 -0.58
CA ASP A 48 -15.00 -4.01 0.17
C ASP A 48 -14.05 -5.19 0.38
N GLY A 49 -13.93 -5.68 1.62
CA GLY A 49 -12.97 -6.74 1.97
C GLY A 49 -11.49 -6.32 2.04
N TRP A 50 -11.16 -5.02 1.98
CA TRP A 50 -9.77 -4.55 1.97
C TRP A 50 -8.92 -5.08 3.15
N GLN A 51 -9.47 -5.11 4.37
CA GLN A 51 -8.73 -5.52 5.57
C GLN A 51 -8.13 -6.91 5.43
N GLY A 52 -8.94 -7.88 4.99
CA GLY A 52 -8.50 -9.26 4.76
C GLY A 52 -7.46 -9.35 3.63
N CYS A 53 -7.60 -8.53 2.59
CA CYS A 53 -6.63 -8.49 1.49
C CYS A 53 -5.24 -7.97 1.96
N TYR A 54 -5.22 -6.99 2.86
CA TYR A 54 -3.97 -6.49 3.44
C TYR A 54 -3.41 -7.42 4.53
N GLU A 55 -4.26 -8.12 5.27
CA GLU A 55 -3.84 -9.17 6.21
C GLU A 55 -3.14 -10.32 5.46
N GLU A 56 -3.77 -10.85 4.41
CA GLU A 56 -3.21 -11.87 3.54
C GLU A 56 -1.88 -11.42 2.92
N LEU A 57 -1.81 -10.16 2.43
CA LEU A 57 -0.58 -9.59 1.91
C LEU A 57 0.55 -9.62 2.95
N MET A 58 0.29 -9.19 4.19
CA MET A 58 1.31 -9.16 5.24
C MET A 58 1.74 -10.57 5.64
N GLU A 59 0.80 -11.52 5.73
CA GLU A 59 1.11 -12.93 5.97
C GLU A 59 2.01 -13.52 4.87
N GLU A 60 1.70 -13.29 3.59
CA GLU A 60 2.53 -13.71 2.46
C GLU A 60 3.93 -13.07 2.51
N VAL A 61 4.02 -11.78 2.85
CA VAL A 61 5.28 -11.05 2.93
C VAL A 61 6.18 -11.61 4.03
N PHE A 62 5.67 -11.74 5.25
CA PHE A 62 6.47 -12.09 6.42
C PHE A 62 6.63 -13.61 6.61
N SER A 63 5.85 -14.43 5.90
CA SER A 63 6.19 -15.85 5.71
C SER A 63 7.32 -16.04 4.69
N ALA A 64 7.44 -15.15 3.71
CA ALA A 64 8.48 -15.21 2.70
C ALA A 64 9.80 -14.57 3.16
N VAL A 65 9.77 -13.52 3.99
CA VAL A 65 10.93 -12.70 4.35
C VAL A 65 11.01 -12.53 5.86
N ASP A 66 12.17 -12.81 6.46
CA ASP A 66 12.39 -12.60 7.90
C ASP A 66 12.24 -11.10 8.24
N PRO A 67 11.27 -10.72 9.10
CA PRO A 67 11.05 -9.32 9.49
C PRO A 67 12.31 -8.62 10.05
N LYS A 68 13.26 -9.39 10.64
CA LYS A 68 14.51 -8.84 11.17
C LYS A 68 15.42 -8.27 10.08
N THR A 69 15.31 -8.78 8.86
CA THR A 69 16.10 -8.35 7.70
C THR A 69 15.54 -7.08 7.04
N ILE A 70 14.29 -6.73 7.34
CA ILE A 70 13.65 -5.51 6.85
C ILE A 70 14.14 -4.30 7.64
N ARG A 71 14.60 -3.28 6.91
CA ARG A 71 15.04 -2.00 7.52
C ARG A 71 13.86 -1.30 8.17
N ASP A 72 12.80 -1.07 7.39
CA ASP A 72 11.55 -0.44 7.81
C ASP A 72 10.42 -0.69 6.80
N VAL A 73 9.21 -0.29 7.19
CA VAL A 73 8.02 -0.23 6.35
C VAL A 73 7.59 1.23 6.26
N SER A 74 7.18 1.65 5.05
CA SER A 74 6.42 2.87 4.87
C SER A 74 5.08 2.60 4.22
N GLY A 75 4.06 3.40 4.52
CA GLY A 75 2.79 3.31 3.80
C GLY A 75 2.03 4.62 3.82
N GLY A 76 0.99 4.72 3.00
CA GLY A 76 0.15 5.90 2.91
C GLY A 76 -1.16 5.54 2.24
N VAL A 77 -2.24 6.20 2.65
CA VAL A 77 -3.52 6.01 1.95
C VAL A 77 -3.49 6.66 0.57
N PHE A 78 -4.41 6.24 -0.30
CA PHE A 78 -4.55 6.81 -1.64
C PHE A 78 -4.64 8.34 -1.61
N ARG A 79 -3.73 8.99 -2.36
CA ARG A 79 -3.68 10.43 -2.58
C ARG A 79 -3.41 10.70 -4.05
N VAL A 80 -4.10 11.66 -4.63
CA VAL A 80 -3.95 11.99 -6.04
C VAL A 80 -4.21 13.46 -6.30
N ALA A 81 -3.34 14.11 -7.08
CA ALA A 81 -3.52 15.51 -7.44
C ALA A 81 -4.86 15.72 -8.18
N ARG A 82 -5.57 16.81 -7.84
CA ARG A 82 -6.89 17.15 -8.42
C ARG A 82 -6.93 17.05 -9.94
N ASP A 83 -5.95 17.66 -10.61
CA ASP A 83 -5.92 17.77 -12.06
C ASP A 83 -5.55 16.43 -12.73
N PHE A 84 -4.76 15.60 -12.04
CA PHE A 84 -4.49 14.24 -12.47
C PHE A 84 -5.76 13.38 -12.38
N LEU A 85 -6.49 13.40 -11.26
CA LEU A 85 -7.71 12.60 -11.11
C LEU A 85 -8.76 12.97 -12.15
N LYS A 86 -8.91 14.26 -12.46
CA LYS A 86 -9.80 14.73 -13.54
C LYS A 86 -9.45 14.09 -14.89
N THR A 87 -8.16 14.06 -15.23
CA THR A 87 -7.67 13.45 -16.47
C THR A 87 -7.82 11.93 -16.44
N TYR A 88 -7.53 11.31 -15.29
CA TYR A 88 -7.63 9.87 -15.09
C TYR A 88 -9.07 9.37 -15.28
N ARG A 89 -10.07 10.05 -14.69
CA ARG A 89 -11.50 9.75 -14.88
C ARG A 89 -11.93 9.79 -16.34
N LYS A 90 -11.43 10.77 -17.11
CA LYS A 90 -11.73 10.88 -18.54
C LYS A 90 -11.20 9.68 -19.33
N ASN A 91 -10.03 9.18 -18.96
CA ASN A 91 -9.36 8.10 -19.68
C ASN A 91 -9.76 6.69 -19.17
N ASN A 92 -10.31 6.60 -17.96
CA ASN A 92 -10.70 5.34 -17.30
C ASN A 92 -12.08 5.50 -16.63
N PRO A 93 -13.15 5.76 -17.41
CA PRO A 93 -14.48 6.01 -16.86
C PRO A 93 -15.06 4.83 -16.06
N GLU A 94 -14.56 3.62 -16.27
CA GLU A 94 -14.94 2.40 -15.57
C GLU A 94 -14.20 2.17 -14.25
N SER A 95 -13.19 3.00 -13.95
CA SER A 95 -12.34 2.81 -12.78
C SER A 95 -13.05 3.24 -11.49
N GLU A 96 -13.61 2.28 -10.76
CA GLU A 96 -14.30 2.52 -9.48
C GLU A 96 -13.52 3.41 -8.49
N ILE A 97 -12.22 3.14 -8.31
CA ILE A 97 -11.38 3.94 -7.42
C ILE A 97 -11.34 5.41 -7.81
N ALA A 98 -11.50 5.75 -9.09
CA ALA A 98 -11.48 7.14 -9.53
C ALA A 98 -12.69 7.93 -9.02
N TYR A 99 -13.79 7.25 -8.72
CA TYR A 99 -15.09 7.84 -8.37
C TYR A 99 -15.48 7.66 -6.91
N TYR A 100 -14.59 7.11 -6.07
CA TYR A 100 -14.77 7.14 -4.63
C TYR A 100 -14.99 8.60 -4.14
N PRO A 101 -15.85 8.84 -3.14
CA PRO A 101 -16.13 10.17 -2.59
C PRO A 101 -14.96 10.70 -1.75
N TYR A 102 -13.86 11.06 -2.42
CA TYR A 102 -12.68 11.65 -1.81
C TYR A 102 -12.89 13.11 -1.39
N ASP A 103 -12.22 13.50 -0.31
CA ASP A 103 -12.06 14.89 0.09
C ASP A 103 -10.89 15.53 -0.66
N LEU A 104 -11.07 16.77 -1.09
CA LEU A 104 -9.98 17.60 -1.62
C LEU A 104 -9.27 18.32 -0.46
N ARG A 105 -8.06 17.91 -0.13
CA ARG A 105 -7.20 18.54 0.89
C ARG A 105 -5.90 19.02 0.25
N GLN A 106 -5.60 20.31 0.39
CA GLN A 106 -4.34 20.91 -0.08
C GLN A 106 -3.99 20.60 -1.56
N GLY A 107 -5.00 20.46 -2.43
CA GLY A 107 -4.81 20.18 -3.86
C GLY A 107 -4.78 18.69 -4.24
N GLU A 108 -4.87 17.79 -3.26
CA GLU A 108 -4.93 16.34 -3.45
C GLU A 108 -6.30 15.78 -3.02
N TYR A 109 -6.84 14.85 -3.79
CA TYR A 109 -7.96 14.00 -3.37
C TYR A 109 -7.43 12.84 -2.54
N THR A 110 -8.10 12.57 -1.42
CA THR A 110 -7.79 11.48 -0.50
C THR A 110 -9.03 11.11 0.33
N TYR A 111 -9.01 10.00 1.06
CA TYR A 111 -10.14 9.56 1.87
C TYR A 111 -10.54 10.61 2.91
N GLU A 112 -11.81 10.65 3.30
CA GLU A 112 -12.24 11.42 4.47
C GLU A 112 -11.33 11.12 5.68
N LYS A 113 -10.99 12.12 6.49
CA LYS A 113 -10.02 11.98 7.58
C LYS A 113 -10.32 10.80 8.51
N ARG A 114 -11.60 10.56 8.85
CA ARG A 114 -12.01 9.42 9.68
C ARG A 114 -11.72 8.06 9.03
N VAL A 115 -11.91 7.97 7.72
CA VAL A 115 -11.61 6.76 6.93
C VAL A 115 -10.11 6.58 6.81
N GLU A 116 -9.35 7.65 6.56
CA GLU A 116 -7.89 7.62 6.55
C GLU A 116 -7.33 7.10 7.90
N ASP A 117 -7.79 7.66 9.01
CA ASP A 117 -7.33 7.28 10.36
C ASP A 117 -7.66 5.82 10.66
N PHE A 118 -8.88 5.38 10.33
CA PHE A 118 -9.30 3.99 10.47
C PHE A 118 -8.43 3.02 9.66
N ILE A 119 -8.12 3.36 8.41
CA ILE A 119 -7.25 2.54 7.56
C ILE A 119 -5.86 2.42 8.19
N LYS A 120 -5.28 3.55 8.59
CA LYS A 120 -3.93 3.59 9.16
C LYS A 120 -3.84 2.83 10.47
N GLU A 121 -4.81 2.99 11.36
CA GLU A 121 -4.88 2.26 12.63
C GLU A 121 -4.84 0.75 12.39
N ARG A 122 -5.70 0.24 11.50
CA ARG A 122 -5.76 -1.20 11.19
C ARG A 122 -4.48 -1.73 10.53
N ILE A 123 -3.91 -0.99 9.58
CA ILE A 123 -2.64 -1.37 8.95
C ILE A 123 -1.49 -1.36 9.96
N ARG A 124 -1.47 -0.38 10.86
CA ARG A 124 -0.48 -0.30 11.95
C ARG A 124 -0.61 -1.48 12.90
N ASP A 125 -1.83 -1.79 13.35
CA ASP A 125 -2.11 -2.91 14.25
C ASP A 125 -1.60 -4.23 13.65
N GLN A 126 -1.86 -4.46 12.35
CA GLN A 126 -1.35 -5.64 11.64
C GLN A 126 0.18 -5.65 11.55
N LEU A 127 0.81 -4.53 11.15
CA LEU A 127 2.27 -4.45 11.03
C LEU A 127 2.99 -4.63 12.37
N LEU A 128 2.40 -4.18 13.48
CA LEU A 128 2.95 -4.34 14.82
C LEU A 128 3.05 -5.80 15.27
N THR A 129 2.35 -6.72 14.61
CA THR A 129 2.51 -8.16 14.87
C THR A 129 3.84 -8.71 14.32
N TYR A 130 4.45 -8.03 13.34
CA TYR A 130 5.67 -8.47 12.66
C TYR A 130 6.89 -7.59 12.94
N LEU A 131 6.67 -6.29 13.15
CA LEU A 131 7.73 -5.28 13.26
C LEU A 131 7.53 -4.41 14.49
N PRO A 132 8.62 -3.95 15.12
CA PRO A 132 8.53 -3.01 16.22
C PRO A 132 8.10 -1.63 15.70
N HIS A 133 7.47 -0.83 16.57
CA HIS A 133 6.85 0.44 16.22
C HIS A 133 7.79 1.41 15.49
N GLU A 134 9.06 1.48 15.89
CA GLU A 134 10.07 2.36 15.30
C GLU A 134 10.39 2.06 13.84
N LYS A 135 10.01 0.89 13.32
CA LYS A 135 10.18 0.51 11.92
C LYS A 135 8.95 0.80 11.05
N ILE A 136 7.88 1.36 11.59
CA ILE A 136 6.60 1.54 10.88
C ILE A 136 6.33 3.04 10.67
N TYR A 137 6.35 3.47 9.40
CA TYR A 137 6.13 4.87 9.02
C TYR A 137 4.90 5.01 8.11
N LEU A 138 3.74 5.35 8.67
CA LEU A 138 2.55 5.67 7.88
C LEU A 138 2.47 7.19 7.64
N TRP A 139 2.30 7.61 6.40
CA TRP A 139 2.37 9.01 6.00
C TRP A 139 1.26 9.84 6.65
N GLY A 140 1.60 10.97 7.25
CA GLY A 140 0.65 11.87 7.91
C GLY A 140 0.34 11.49 9.37
N ASP A 141 1.10 10.57 9.93
CA ASP A 141 1.16 10.26 11.36
C ASP A 141 2.26 11.07 12.07
#